data_AF-A0A8H6FPE7-F1
#
_entry.id   AF-A0A8H6FPE7-F1
#
_cell.length_a   1.000
_cell.length_b   1.000
_cell.length_c   1.000
_cell.angle_alpha   90.00
_cell.angle_beta   90.00
_cell.angle_gamma   90.00
#
_symmetry.space_group_name_H-M   'P 1'
#
loop_
_entity.id
_entity.type
_entity.pdbx_description
1 polymer ?
#
loop_
_entity_poly.entity_id
_entity_poly.type
_entity_poly.pdbx_seq_one_letter_code
_entity_poly.pdbx_strand_id
1 'polypeptide(L)'
;MNVSALEKGTGKTNKIVITNDKGRLSKEDIERMLSEAEKYKAEDEAESARISAKNALESYAYSLRNTIGDPKVDEKLDASEKETLKAEIDKTVNWLDDNQTATVEEYEGQQKQLEGVANPIMVKMYGGAGGEGGMPGGMGGMGGMPGGGMPGGGFPGAGGPGGAAGGDDGPTVEEVD
;
A
#
# COMPACT_ATOMS: atom_id res chain seq x y z
N MET A 1 8.67 24.39 11.20
CA MET A 1 8.59 23.07 10.53
C MET A 1 9.60 23.03 9.39
N ASN A 2 10.22 21.89 9.10
CA ASN A 2 11.15 21.74 7.96
C ASN A 2 10.61 20.69 7.00
N VAL A 3 10.61 20.97 5.70
CA VAL A 3 10.27 20.00 4.65
C VAL A 3 11.49 19.83 3.75
N SER A 4 11.93 18.59 3.56
CA SER A 4 13.09 18.27 2.70
C SER A 4 12.72 17.20 1.68
N ALA A 5 13.10 17.43 0.43
CA ALA A 5 13.04 16.45 -0.64
C ALA A 5 14.46 15.97 -0.97
N LEU A 6 14.67 14.65 -0.97
CA LEU A 6 15.93 13.99 -1.32
C LEU A 6 15.70 13.12 -2.56
N GLU A 7 16.46 13.37 -3.60
CA GLU A 7 16.54 12.47 -4.74
C GLU A 7 17.57 11.36 -4.44
N LYS A 8 17.11 10.11 -4.26
CA LYS A 8 17.99 9.01 -3.82
C LYS A 8 19.05 8.59 -4.84
N GLY A 9 18.85 8.87 -6.13
CA GLY A 9 19.78 8.50 -7.21
C GLY A 9 20.99 9.42 -7.29
N THR A 10 20.77 10.73 -7.39
CA THR A 10 21.86 11.71 -7.47
C THR A 10 22.35 12.22 -6.10
N GLY A 11 21.60 11.96 -5.03
CA GLY A 11 21.90 12.46 -3.67
C GLY A 11 21.58 13.95 -3.47
N LYS A 12 20.99 14.62 -4.46
CA LYS A 12 20.62 16.03 -4.37
C LYS A 12 19.49 16.23 -3.37
N THR A 13 19.61 17.25 -2.53
CA THR A 13 18.61 17.62 -1.53
C THR A 13 18.16 19.06 -1.72
N ASN A 14 16.87 19.30 -1.52
CA ASN A 14 16.29 20.63 -1.40
C ASN A 14 15.49 20.71 -0.10
N LYS A 15 15.65 21.81 0.64
CA LYS A 15 15.00 22.02 1.94
C LYS A 15 14.30 23.36 1.97
N ILE A 16 13.07 23.36 2.46
CA ILE A 16 12.31 24.57 2.78
C ILE A 16 12.07 24.59 4.29
N VAL A 17 12.32 25.75 4.90
CA VAL A 17 12.04 26.00 6.31
C VAL A 17 10.77 26.83 6.40
N ILE A 18 9.76 26.29 7.07
CA ILE A 18 8.50 26.97 7.34
C ILE A 18 8.60 27.55 8.75
N THR A 19 8.70 28.87 8.84
CA THR A 19 8.65 29.62 10.10
C THR A 19 7.22 29.66 10.63
N ASN A 20 7.06 29.45 11.94
CA ASN A 20 5.75 29.58 12.58
C ASN A 20 5.65 30.98 13.17
N ASP A 21 5.17 31.92 12.36
CA ASP A 21 5.03 33.31 12.78
C ASP A 21 3.77 33.47 13.65
N LYS A 22 3.91 34.08 14.83
CA LYS A 22 2.78 34.32 15.74
C LYS A 22 1.71 35.17 15.04
N GLY A 23 0.46 34.73 15.11
CA GLY A 23 -0.68 35.44 14.52
C GLY A 23 -0.92 35.18 13.03
N ARG A 24 -0.22 34.21 12.40
CA ARG A 24 -0.49 33.81 11.01
C ARG A 24 -1.92 33.24 10.80
N LEU A 25 -2.50 32.68 11.86
CA LEU A 25 -3.90 32.30 11.97
C LEU A 25 -4.42 32.82 13.31
N SER A 26 -5.62 33.39 13.32
CA SER A 26 -6.31 33.76 14.55
C SER A 26 -6.87 32.52 15.26
N LYS A 27 -7.23 32.62 16.54
CA LYS A 27 -7.89 31.50 17.25
C LYS A 27 -9.24 31.18 16.62
N GLU A 28 -9.97 32.23 16.24
CA GLU A 28 -11.26 32.16 15.57
C GLU A 28 -11.15 31.46 14.21
N ASP A 29 -10.08 31.72 13.44
CA ASP A 29 -9.81 31.00 12.19
C ASP A 29 -9.51 29.52 12.41
N ILE A 30 -8.75 29.19 13.46
CA ILE A 30 -8.45 27.80 13.81
C ILE A 30 -9.73 27.06 14.19
N GLU A 31 -10.58 27.64 15.03
CA GLU A 31 -11.86 27.06 15.43
C GLU A 31 -12.81 26.87 14.24
N ARG A 32 -12.86 27.85 13.34
CA ARG A 32 -13.62 27.74 12.08
C ARG A 32 -13.09 26.60 11.21
N MET A 33 -11.78 26.47 11.03
CA MET A 33 -11.17 25.37 10.26
C MET A 33 -11.46 24.00 10.87
N LEU A 34 -11.46 23.88 12.20
CA LEU A 34 -11.82 22.64 12.90
C LEU A 34 -13.29 22.28 12.68
N SER A 35 -14.20 23.25 12.78
CA SER A 35 -15.62 23.03 12.52
C SER A 35 -15.90 22.67 11.06
N GLU A 36 -15.21 23.30 10.11
CA GLU A 36 -15.31 22.99 8.69
C GLU A 36 -14.79 21.58 8.39
N ALA A 37 -13.64 21.19 8.97
CA ALA A 37 -13.08 19.85 8.82
C ALA A 37 -14.06 18.77 9.30
N GLU A 38 -14.70 18.95 10.47
CA GLU A 38 -15.67 17.97 10.96
C GLU A 38 -16.94 17.94 10.12
N LYS A 39 -17.39 19.10 9.62
CA LYS A 39 -18.56 19.21 8.74
C LYS A 39 -18.36 18.46 7.42
N TYR A 40 -17.19 18.61 6.79
CA TYR A 40 -16.90 18.05 5.46
C TYR A 40 -16.23 16.68 5.51
N LYS A 41 -15.87 16.17 6.69
CA LYS A 41 -15.21 14.88 6.88
C LYS A 41 -15.83 13.74 6.07
N ALA A 42 -17.15 13.60 6.11
CA ALA A 42 -17.84 12.51 5.40
C ALA A 42 -17.75 12.66 3.87
N GLU A 43 -17.80 13.90 3.37
CA GLU A 43 -17.66 14.20 1.93
C GLU A 43 -16.21 13.95 1.48
N ASP A 44 -15.22 14.40 2.27
CA ASP A 44 -13.80 14.15 2.03
C ASP A 44 -13.45 12.66 2.06
N GLU A 45 -14.04 11.89 2.99
CA GLU A 45 -13.88 10.43 3.07
C GLU A 45 -14.47 9.73 1.84
N ALA A 46 -15.66 10.15 1.38
CA ALA A 46 -16.28 9.59 0.18
C ALA A 46 -15.47 9.89 -1.09
N GLU A 47 -14.97 11.12 -1.22
CA GLU A 47 -14.12 11.50 -2.35
C GLU A 47 -12.76 10.81 -2.33
N SER A 48 -12.16 10.66 -1.14
CA SER A 48 -10.93 9.88 -0.95
C SER A 48 -11.13 8.42 -1.35
N ALA A 49 -12.27 7.81 -0.99
CA ALA A 49 -12.60 6.44 -1.39
C ALA A 49 -12.76 6.31 -2.92
N ARG A 50 -13.45 7.26 -3.56
CA ARG A 50 -13.60 7.31 -5.02
C ARG A 50 -12.26 7.42 -5.74
N ILE A 51 -11.40 8.34 -5.31
CA ILE A 51 -10.06 8.52 -5.88
C ILE A 51 -9.22 7.26 -5.67
N SER A 52 -9.31 6.62 -4.50
CA SER A 52 -8.61 5.37 -4.22
C SER A 52 -9.05 4.24 -5.13
N ALA A 53 -10.36 4.08 -5.37
CA ALA A 53 -10.91 3.08 -6.28
C ALA A 53 -10.47 3.32 -7.73
N LYS A 54 -10.50 4.58 -8.20
CA LYS A 54 -9.99 4.96 -9.52
C LYS A 54 -8.51 4.61 -9.68
N ASN A 55 -7.67 5.03 -8.72
CA ASN A 55 -6.23 4.78 -8.75
C ASN A 55 -5.90 3.28 -8.69
N ALA A 56 -6.70 2.49 -7.96
CA ALA A 56 -6.55 1.04 -7.90
C ALA A 56 -6.82 0.40 -9.27
N LEU A 57 -7.94 0.75 -9.92
CA LEU A 57 -8.27 0.26 -11.27
C LEU A 57 -7.22 0.68 -12.30
N GLU A 58 -6.81 1.95 -12.28
CA GLU A 58 -5.77 2.48 -13.18
C GLU A 58 -4.45 1.73 -13.00
N SER A 59 -3.98 1.60 -11.75
CA SER A 59 -2.75 0.88 -11.42
C SER A 59 -2.83 -0.59 -11.87
N TYR A 60 -3.97 -1.23 -11.69
CA TYR A 60 -4.17 -2.62 -12.10
C TYR A 60 -4.14 -2.78 -13.62
N ALA A 61 -4.87 -1.94 -14.36
CA ALA A 61 -4.88 -1.97 -15.83
C ALA A 61 -3.48 -1.74 -16.41
N TYR A 62 -2.72 -0.75 -15.90
CA TYR A 62 -1.34 -0.53 -16.33
C TYR A 62 -0.38 -1.64 -15.91
N SER A 63 -0.55 -2.21 -14.73
CA SER A 63 0.24 -3.38 -14.31
C SER A 63 0.04 -4.53 -15.28
N LEU A 64 -1.21 -4.86 -15.64
CA LEU A 64 -1.52 -5.90 -16.61
C LEU A 64 -0.96 -5.58 -18.00
N ARG A 65 -1.10 -4.33 -18.46
CA ARG A 65 -0.55 -3.87 -19.74
C ARG A 65 0.96 -4.11 -19.82
N ASN A 66 1.68 -3.82 -18.73
CA ASN A 66 3.11 -4.06 -18.64
C ASN A 66 3.43 -5.55 -18.61
N THR A 67 2.66 -6.36 -17.88
CA THR A 67 2.84 -7.81 -17.82
C THR A 67 2.70 -8.47 -19.20
N ILE A 68 1.65 -8.14 -19.96
CA ILE A 68 1.45 -8.71 -21.32
C ILE A 68 2.40 -8.12 -22.38
N GLY A 69 3.05 -7.00 -22.07
CA GLY A 69 4.08 -6.38 -22.89
C GLY A 69 5.47 -6.95 -22.66
N ASP A 70 5.68 -7.75 -21.61
CA ASP A 70 6.96 -8.41 -21.35
C ASP A 70 7.16 -9.57 -22.34
N PRO A 71 8.27 -9.59 -23.11
CA PRO A 71 8.58 -10.69 -24.02
C PRO A 71 8.58 -12.08 -23.36
N LYS A 72 8.89 -12.17 -22.05
CA LYS A 72 8.88 -13.44 -21.31
C LYS A 72 7.47 -13.98 -21.05
N VAL A 73 6.48 -13.10 -21.07
CA VAL A 73 5.06 -13.44 -20.94
C VAL A 73 4.45 -13.68 -22.31
N ASP A 74 4.95 -12.99 -23.34
CA ASP A 74 4.51 -13.11 -24.73
C ASP A 74 4.56 -14.56 -25.24
N GLU A 75 5.62 -15.30 -24.90
CA GLU A 75 5.80 -16.70 -25.31
C GLU A 75 4.88 -17.69 -24.55
N LYS A 76 4.26 -17.28 -23.45
CA LYS A 76 3.46 -18.14 -22.57
C LYS A 76 1.95 -18.03 -22.77
N LEU A 77 1.51 -17.00 -23.49
CA LEU A 77 0.11 -16.75 -23.79
C LEU A 77 -0.16 -17.05 -25.25
N ASP A 78 -1.32 -17.64 -25.54
CA ASP A 78 -1.73 -17.74 -26.93
C ASP A 78 -2.14 -16.36 -27.48
N ALA A 79 -2.06 -16.21 -28.81
CA ALA A 79 -2.33 -14.92 -29.46
C ALA A 79 -3.77 -14.43 -29.20
N SER A 80 -4.73 -15.35 -29.05
CA SER A 80 -6.14 -15.04 -28.83
C SER A 80 -6.39 -14.51 -27.42
N GLU A 81 -5.78 -15.13 -26.41
CA GLU A 81 -5.82 -14.73 -25.00
C GLU A 81 -5.13 -13.38 -24.83
N LYS A 82 -3.97 -13.18 -25.48
CA LYS A 82 -3.28 -11.90 -25.46
C LYS A 82 -4.11 -10.78 -26.09
N GLU A 83 -4.72 -11.03 -27.25
CA GLU A 83 -5.58 -10.05 -27.91
C GLU A 83 -6.81 -9.72 -27.05
N THR A 84 -7.44 -10.74 -26.46
CA THR A 84 -8.59 -10.58 -25.56
C THR A 84 -8.24 -9.74 -24.34
N LEU A 85 -7.13 -10.04 -23.68
CA LEU A 85 -6.68 -9.31 -22.50
C LEU A 85 -6.28 -7.87 -22.84
N LYS A 86 -5.59 -7.67 -23.96
CA LYS A 86 -5.24 -6.33 -24.44
C LYS A 86 -6.48 -5.49 -24.75
N ALA A 87 -7.47 -6.08 -25.42
CA ALA A 87 -8.72 -5.40 -25.74
C ALA A 87 -9.48 -4.98 -24.48
N GLU A 88 -9.55 -5.84 -23.46
CA GLU A 88 -10.24 -5.51 -22.20
C GLU A 88 -9.47 -4.45 -21.39
N ILE A 89 -8.13 -4.48 -21.40
CA ILE A 89 -7.29 -3.43 -20.79
C ILE A 89 -7.52 -2.10 -21.49
N ASP A 90 -7.42 -2.05 -22.82
CA ASP A 90 -7.60 -0.81 -23.59
C ASP A 90 -9.03 -0.26 -23.40
N LYS A 91 -10.04 -1.12 -23.36
CA LYS A 91 -11.43 -0.75 -23.01
C LYS A 91 -11.52 -0.15 -21.62
N THR A 92 -10.87 -0.75 -20.62
CA THR A 92 -10.88 -0.25 -19.23
C THR A 92 -10.18 1.11 -19.12
N VAL A 93 -9.04 1.29 -19.80
CA VAL A 93 -8.31 2.56 -19.83
C VAL A 93 -9.13 3.66 -20.50
N ASN A 94 -9.74 3.38 -21.66
CA ASN A 94 -10.62 4.35 -22.32
C ASN A 94 -11.82 4.70 -21.43
N TRP A 95 -12.41 3.71 -20.75
CA TRP A 95 -13.50 3.97 -19.80
C TRP A 95 -13.04 4.85 -18.63
N LEU A 96 -11.84 4.63 -18.07
CA LEU A 96 -11.26 5.48 -17.02
C LEU A 96 -11.08 6.94 -17.48
N ASP A 97 -10.66 7.14 -18.73
CA ASP A 97 -10.47 8.46 -19.33
C ASP A 97 -11.81 9.20 -19.52
N ASP A 98 -12.85 8.49 -19.98
CA ASP A 98 -14.18 9.03 -20.21
C ASP A 98 -14.98 9.24 -18.91
N ASN A 99 -14.65 8.48 -17.85
CA ASN A 99 -15.43 8.42 -16.61
C ASN A 99 -14.61 8.84 -15.39
N GLN A 100 -14.00 10.04 -15.46
CA GLN A 100 -13.12 10.55 -14.39
C GLN A 100 -13.81 10.83 -13.05
N THR A 101 -15.14 10.86 -13.03
CA THR A 101 -15.94 11.18 -11.85
C THR A 101 -16.95 10.10 -11.46
N ALA A 102 -16.76 8.89 -11.98
CA ALA A 102 -17.61 7.74 -11.66
C ALA A 102 -17.63 7.41 -10.17
N THR A 103 -18.66 6.68 -9.75
CA THR A 103 -18.83 6.20 -8.38
C THR A 103 -17.82 5.10 -8.03
N VAL A 104 -17.63 4.86 -6.72
CA VAL A 104 -16.78 3.78 -6.23
C VAL A 104 -17.24 2.44 -6.81
N GLU A 105 -18.55 2.20 -6.82
CA GLU A 105 -19.16 0.96 -7.30
C GLU A 105 -18.92 0.74 -8.80
N GLU A 106 -18.91 1.80 -9.59
CA GLU A 106 -18.59 1.73 -11.03
C GLU A 106 -17.12 1.38 -11.25
N TYR A 107 -16.19 2.01 -10.51
CA TYR A 107 -14.76 1.66 -10.58
C TYR A 107 -14.51 0.21 -10.17
N GLU A 108 -15.08 -0.23 -9.05
CA GLU A 108 -14.98 -1.62 -8.59
C GLU A 108 -15.64 -2.61 -9.58
N GLY A 109 -16.74 -2.20 -10.21
CA GLY A 109 -17.43 -2.98 -11.23
C GLY A 109 -16.57 -3.20 -12.47
N GLN A 110 -15.88 -2.17 -12.95
CA GLN A 110 -14.92 -2.27 -14.05
C GLN A 110 -13.71 -3.10 -13.67
N GLN A 111 -13.21 -2.95 -12.43
CA GLN A 111 -12.13 -3.79 -11.93
C GLN A 111 -12.51 -5.27 -11.95
N LYS A 112 -13.70 -5.63 -11.46
CA LYS A 112 -14.20 -7.02 -11.48
C LYS A 112 -14.36 -7.58 -12.90
N GLN A 113 -14.78 -6.74 -13.86
CA GLN A 113 -14.85 -7.15 -15.27
C GLN A 113 -13.46 -7.48 -15.84
N LEU A 114 -12.50 -6.59 -15.62
CA LEU A 114 -11.12 -6.79 -16.05
C LEU A 114 -10.50 -8.02 -15.37
N GLU A 115 -10.69 -8.18 -14.06
CA GLU A 115 -10.25 -9.36 -13.30
C GLU A 115 -10.89 -10.66 -13.82
N GLY A 116 -12.16 -10.63 -14.21
CA GLY A 116 -12.87 -11.80 -14.76
C GLY A 116 -12.22 -12.34 -16.04
N VAL A 117 -11.61 -11.46 -16.84
CA VAL A 117 -10.85 -11.83 -18.05
C VAL A 117 -9.39 -12.13 -17.72
N ALA A 118 -8.76 -11.32 -16.89
CA ALA A 118 -7.33 -11.42 -16.57
C ALA A 118 -7.00 -12.65 -15.73
N ASN A 119 -7.77 -12.94 -14.68
CA ASN A 119 -7.48 -14.04 -13.75
C ASN A 119 -7.35 -15.41 -14.42
N PRO A 120 -8.27 -15.89 -15.29
CA PRO A 120 -8.11 -17.20 -15.93
C PRO A 120 -6.88 -17.28 -16.83
N ILE A 121 -6.53 -16.18 -17.51
CA ILE A 121 -5.35 -16.10 -18.38
C ILE A 121 -4.06 -16.13 -17.54
N MET A 122 -4.03 -15.36 -16.45
CA MET A 122 -2.89 -15.33 -15.53
C MET A 122 -2.68 -16.66 -14.81
N VAL A 123 -3.77 -17.33 -14.40
CA VAL A 123 -3.70 -18.68 -13.80
C VAL A 123 -3.14 -19.69 -14.79
N LYS A 124 -3.55 -19.65 -16.06
CA LYS A 124 -2.95 -20.50 -17.12
C LYS A 124 -1.46 -20.19 -17.31
N MET A 125 -1.07 -18.92 -17.32
CA MET A 125 0.32 -18.49 -17.47
C MET A 125 1.23 -19.02 -16.33
N TYR A 126 0.79 -18.93 -15.08
CA TYR A 126 1.55 -19.43 -13.93
C TYR A 126 1.42 -20.94 -13.74
N GLY A 127 0.25 -21.52 -14.05
CA GLY A 127 -0.01 -22.95 -13.99
C GLY A 127 0.74 -23.75 -15.06
N GLY A 128 0.93 -23.17 -16.26
CA GLY A 128 1.78 -23.72 -17.31
C GLY A 128 3.28 -23.67 -17.00
N ALA A 129 3.70 -22.82 -16.04
CA ALA A 129 5.06 -22.75 -15.55
C ALA A 129 5.36 -23.72 -14.39
N GLY A 130 4.36 -24.47 -13.90
CA GLY A 130 4.52 -25.49 -12.85
C GLY A 130 5.10 -26.83 -13.33
N GLY A 131 5.59 -26.89 -14.57
CA GLY A 131 6.05 -28.11 -15.23
C GLY A 131 7.56 -28.28 -15.36
N GLU A 132 8.42 -27.43 -14.80
CA GLU A 132 9.87 -27.71 -14.69
C GLU A 132 10.56 -26.68 -13.77
N GLY A 133 11.02 -27.11 -12.59
CA GLY A 133 12.03 -26.39 -11.81
C GLY A 133 11.54 -25.60 -10.59
N GLY A 134 11.69 -26.21 -9.41
CA GLY A 134 11.94 -25.46 -8.17
C GLY A 134 10.78 -25.45 -7.17
N MET A 135 10.68 -26.50 -6.37
CA MET A 135 10.06 -26.47 -5.06
C MET A 135 11.09 -25.91 -4.05
N PRO A 136 10.78 -24.86 -3.28
CA PRO A 136 11.37 -24.65 -1.96
C PRO A 136 10.33 -24.99 -0.89
N GLY A 137 10.50 -26.17 -0.29
CA GLY A 137 10.22 -26.47 1.12
C GLY A 137 8.83 -26.15 1.69
N GLY A 138 8.04 -27.20 1.90
CA GLY A 138 6.84 -27.14 2.73
C GLY A 138 6.20 -28.51 3.00
N MET A 139 7.00 -29.49 3.43
CA MET A 139 6.52 -30.69 4.13
C MET A 139 5.52 -30.25 5.22
N GLY A 140 4.28 -30.70 5.30
CA GLY A 140 3.77 -32.04 5.13
C GLY A 140 3.38 -32.60 6.49
N GLY A 141 2.14 -32.35 6.91
CA GLY A 141 1.37 -33.28 7.77
C GLY A 141 1.21 -32.97 9.27
N MET A 142 0.02 -33.35 9.77
CA MET A 142 -0.46 -33.41 11.17
C MET A 142 -1.04 -32.09 11.71
N GLY A 143 -2.35 -31.87 11.88
CA GLY A 143 -3.45 -32.78 12.19
C GLY A 143 -3.67 -32.88 13.72
N GLY A 144 -4.66 -32.16 14.25
CA GLY A 144 -5.37 -32.56 15.48
C GLY A 144 -5.31 -31.66 16.73
N MET A 145 -6.34 -30.82 16.88
CA MET A 145 -7.15 -30.64 18.12
C MET A 145 -6.54 -29.94 19.38
N PRO A 146 -7.33 -29.60 20.44
CA PRO A 146 -7.54 -28.21 20.87
C PRO A 146 -7.24 -27.92 22.37
N GLY A 147 -7.16 -26.63 22.72
CA GLY A 147 -7.57 -26.11 24.03
C GLY A 147 -6.57 -26.15 25.19
N GLY A 148 -6.52 -25.01 25.92
CA GLY A 148 -6.32 -25.01 27.38
C GLY A 148 -4.96 -24.55 27.92
N GLY A 149 -4.97 -23.45 28.68
CA GLY A 149 -4.25 -23.36 29.95
C GLY A 149 -2.81 -22.84 29.96
N MET A 150 -2.64 -21.59 30.39
CA MET A 150 -1.48 -21.10 31.17
C MET A 150 -1.36 -21.95 32.46
N PRO A 151 -0.18 -22.30 33.03
CA PRO A 151 0.72 -21.32 33.69
C PRO A 151 2.24 -21.65 33.81
N GLY A 152 3.03 -20.59 34.00
CA GLY A 152 4.08 -20.45 35.03
C GLY A 152 5.29 -21.40 35.08
N GLY A 153 6.49 -20.82 35.14
CA GLY A 153 7.57 -21.33 36.00
C GLY A 153 8.98 -21.30 35.43
N GLY A 154 9.86 -20.52 36.08
CA GLY A 154 11.21 -20.98 36.42
C GLY A 154 12.41 -20.48 35.61
N PHE A 155 13.04 -19.41 36.11
CA PHE A 155 14.51 -19.21 36.10
C PHE A 155 15.24 -20.45 36.69
N PRO A 156 16.54 -20.75 36.41
CA PRO A 156 17.70 -19.87 36.66
C PRO A 156 18.76 -19.91 35.53
N GLY A 157 19.71 -18.99 35.33
CA GLY A 157 20.56 -18.24 36.27
C GLY A 157 21.99 -18.80 36.23
N ALA A 158 22.94 -18.03 35.69
CA ALA A 158 24.42 -18.02 35.91
C ALA A 158 25.10 -17.45 34.65
N GLY A 159 25.98 -16.46 34.65
CA GLY A 159 26.67 -15.67 35.67
C GLY A 159 27.78 -14.89 34.94
N GLY A 160 27.96 -13.61 35.26
CA GLY A 160 29.02 -12.72 34.72
C GLY A 160 30.44 -13.10 35.19
N PRO A 161 31.47 -12.21 35.16
CA PRO A 161 31.42 -10.74 35.36
C PRO A 161 32.18 -9.93 34.26
N GLY A 162 31.89 -8.65 33.98
CA GLY A 162 32.24 -7.40 34.71
C GLY A 162 33.23 -6.57 33.85
N GLY A 163 33.42 -5.25 33.86
CA GLY A 163 32.70 -4.00 34.21
C GLY A 163 32.97 -3.01 33.04
N ALA A 164 32.71 -1.70 33.00
CA ALA A 164 32.41 -0.69 34.01
C ALA A 164 31.84 0.58 33.33
N ALA A 165 31.04 1.32 34.10
CA ALA A 165 30.93 2.79 34.20
C ALA A 165 30.47 3.69 33.03
N GLY A 166 29.55 4.60 33.38
CA GLY A 166 29.25 5.85 32.67
C GLY A 166 27.77 6.24 32.79
N GLY A 167 27.39 6.98 33.83
CA GLY A 167 26.08 7.61 33.95
C GLY A 167 26.03 8.96 33.22
N ASP A 168 24.83 9.40 32.84
CA ASP A 168 24.50 10.80 32.64
C ASP A 168 22.98 10.98 32.79
N ASP A 169 22.60 11.81 33.76
CA ASP A 169 21.24 12.23 34.10
C ASP A 169 20.61 13.07 32.99
N GLY A 170 19.46 12.64 32.47
CA GLY A 170 18.66 13.42 31.54
C GLY A 170 17.83 14.50 32.26
N PRO A 171 17.78 15.75 31.79
CA PRO A 171 17.02 16.81 32.45
C PRO A 171 15.50 16.67 32.25
N THR A 172 14.78 16.87 33.35
CA THR A 172 13.32 16.86 33.50
C THR A 172 12.65 18.12 32.93
N VAL A 173 11.45 17.96 32.38
CA VAL A 173 10.60 19.03 31.83
C VAL A 173 9.96 19.82 32.97
N GLU A 174 10.29 21.11 33.09
CA GLU A 174 9.49 22.08 33.87
C GLU A 174 8.47 22.76 32.95
N GLU A 175 7.24 22.81 33.44
CA GLU A 175 6.11 23.55 32.88
C GLU A 175 6.40 25.06 32.90
N VAL A 176 6.01 25.76 31.83
CA VAL A 176 5.94 27.24 31.82
C VAL A 176 4.56 27.62 31.29
N ASP A 177 3.81 28.34 32.13
CA ASP A 177 2.54 29.04 31.85
C ASP A 177 2.56 29.86 30.54
#